data_AF-A0A7K3KQ19-F1
#
_entry.id   AF-A0A7K3KQ19-F1
#
_cell.length_a   1.000
_cell.length_b   1.000
_cell.length_c   1.000
_cell.angle_alpha   90.00
_cell.angle_beta   90.00
_cell.angle_gamma   90.00
#
_symmetry.space_group_name_H-M   'P 1'
#
loop_
_entity.id
_entity.type
_entity.pdbx_description
1 polymer ?
#
loop_
_entity_poly.entity_id
_entity_poly.type
_entity_poly.pdbx_seq_one_letter_code
_entity_poly.pdbx_strand_id
1 'polypeptide(L)' 'MAEVESFQLDHTKVLAPYVRLIGTETGPKGDIITNFDVRFVQPNHGEIPT' A
#
# COMPACT_ATOMS: atom_id res chain seq x y z
N MET A 1 -6.28 -6.97 -17.48
CA MET A 1 -6.31 -7.27 -16.03
C MET A 1 -6.02 -5.96 -15.32
N ALA A 2 -6.70 -5.65 -14.21
CA ALA A 2 -6.36 -4.45 -13.46
C ALA A 2 -4.96 -4.65 -12.85
N GLU A 3 -4.03 -3.74 -13.13
CA GLU A 3 -2.71 -3.73 -12.52
C GLU A 3 -2.87 -3.46 -11.02
N VAL A 4 -2.42 -4.38 -10.17
CA VAL A 4 -2.50 -4.21 -8.71
C VAL A 4 -1.25 -3.46 -8.25
N GLU A 5 -1.41 -2.24 -7.75
CA GLU A 5 -0.29 -1.33 -7.42
C GLU A 5 0.75 -1.99 -6.51
N SER A 6 0.31 -2.77 -5.53
CA SER A 6 1.22 -3.43 -4.59
C SER A 6 2.19 -4.38 -5.28
N PHE A 7 1.84 -5.00 -6.41
CA PHE A 7 2.75 -5.90 -7.13
C PHE A 7 3.83 -5.17 -7.93
N GLN A 8 3.67 -3.86 -8.14
CA GLN A 8 4.68 -3.02 -8.80
C GLN A 8 5.69 -2.43 -7.80
N LEU A 9 5.40 -2.48 -6.49
CA LEU A 9 6.31 -2.03 -5.44
C LEU A 9 7.46 -3.01 -5.22
N ASP A 10 8.70 -2.52 -5.29
CA ASP A 10 9.88 -3.27 -4.88
C ASP A 10 9.98 -3.36 -3.35
N HIS A 11 9.50 -4.49 -2.81
CA HIS A 11 9.45 -4.74 -1.37
C HIS A 11 10.83 -4.89 -0.71
N THR A 12 11.90 -5.05 -1.48
CA THR A 12 13.27 -5.17 -0.93
C THR A 12 13.90 -3.82 -0.59
N LYS A 13 13.36 -2.73 -1.14
CA LYS A 13 13.89 -1.37 -1.00
C LYS A 13 13.14 -0.52 0.02
N VAL A 14 11.98 -0.96 0.48
CA VAL A 14 11.20 -0.22 1.48
C VAL A 14 11.70 -0.51 2.89
N LEU A 15 11.56 0.47 3.79
CA LEU A 15 11.96 0.38 5.20
C LEU A 15 10.73 0.56 6.08
N ALA A 16 10.23 -0.53 6.67
CA ALA A 16 9.14 -0.49 7.66
C ALA A 16 9.64 0.00 9.04
N PRO A 17 8.79 0.63 9.86
CA PRO A 17 7.38 0.94 9.62
C PRO A 17 7.16 2.20 8.78
N TYR A 18 6.07 2.25 8.00
CA TYR A 18 5.70 3.44 7.22
C TYR A 18 4.20 3.54 6.92
N VAL A 19 3.78 4.74 6.52
CA VAL A 19 2.49 5.00 5.86
C VAL A 19 2.77 5.58 4.48
N ARG A 20 2.27 4.94 3.42
CA ARG A 20 2.54 5.33 2.03
C ARG A 20 1.22 5.51 1.28
N LEU A 21 1.08 6.62 0.57
CA LEU A 21 -0.04 6.85 -0.35
C LEU A 21 0.11 5.93 -1.58
N ILE A 22 -0.87 5.07 -1.81
CA ILE A 22 -0.90 4.13 -2.94
C ILE A 22 -1.62 4.75 -4.14
N GLY A 23 -2.72 5.45 -3.88
CA GLY A 23 -3.52 6.00 -4.95
C GLY A 23 -4.68 6.83 -4.43
N THR A 24 -5.21 7.64 -5.33
CA THR A 24 -6.40 8.46 -5.10
C THR A 24 -7.34 8.25 -6.28
N GLU A 25 -8.59 7.94 -5.99
CA GLU A 25 -9.64 7.74 -6.97
C GLU A 25 -10.75 8.75 -6.73
N THR A 26 -11.24 9.35 -7.81
CA THR A 26 -12.39 10.25 -7.75
C THR A 26 -13.64 9.49 -8.18
N GLY A 27 -14.62 9.44 -7.28
CA GLY A 27 -15.92 8.83 -7.53
C GLY A 27 -16.76 9.64 -8.53
N PRO A 28 -17.81 9.04 -9.11
CA PRO A 28 -18.63 9.68 -10.14
C PRO A 28 -19.31 10.99 -9.72
N LYS A 29 -19.45 11.23 -8.42
CA LYS A 29 -20.08 12.43 -7.84
C LYS A 29 -19.06 13.41 -7.24
N GLY A 30 -17.76 13.17 -7.44
CA GLY A 30 -16.68 14.01 -6.91
C GLY A 30 -16.14 13.57 -5.55
N ASP A 31 -16.64 12.47 -4.99
CA ASP A 31 -16.08 11.87 -3.77
C ASP A 31 -14.62 11.44 -4.00
N ILE A 32 -13.77 11.51 -2.97
CA ILE A 32 -12.36 11.15 -3.09
C ILE A 32 -12.09 9.94 -2.20
N ILE A 33 -11.65 8.83 -2.81
CA ILE A 33 -11.18 7.64 -2.12
C ILE A 33 -9.66 7.65 -2.17
N THR A 34 -9.01 7.49 -1.02
CA THR A 34 -7.54 7.46 -0.93
C THR A 34 -7.11 6.15 -0.31
N ASN A 35 -6.21 5.44 -0.98
CA ASN A 35 -5.68 4.16 -0.51
C ASN A 35 -4.28 4.36 0.09
N PHE A 36 -4.05 3.78 1.26
CA PHE A 36 -2.80 3.87 1.99
C PHE A 36 -2.27 2.48 2.35
N ASP A 37 -0.96 2.30 2.17
CA ASP A 37 -0.19 1.16 2.64
C ASP A 37 0.33 1.51 4.03
N VAL A 38 -0.31 0.94 5.05
CA VAL A 38 0.11 1.07 6.44
C VAL A 38 0.93 -0.16 6.79
N ARG A 39 2.25 -0.02 6.74
CA ARG A 39 3.18 -1.13 6.89
C ARG A 39 3.82 -1.14 8.26
N PHE A 40 3.51 -2.18 9.03
CA PHE A 40 4.00 -2.35 10.39
C PHE A 40 5.31 -3.12 10.46
N VAL A 41 5.45 -4.16 9.63
CA VAL A 41 6.59 -5.09 9.67
C VAL A 41 7.33 -5.08 8.35
N GLN A 42 8.65 -5.27 8.42
CA GLN A 42 9.52 -5.33 7.25
C GLN A 42 9.12 -6.53 6.37
N PRO A 43 8.81 -6.33 5.07
CA PRO A 43 8.45 -7.43 4.17
C PRO A 43 9.48 -8.55 4.19
N ASN A 44 9.00 -9.80 4.29
CA ASN A 44 9.81 -11.03 4.32
C ASN A 44 10.79 -11.17 5.51
N HIS A 45 10.68 -10.32 6.55
CA HIS A 45 11.54 -10.38 7.74
C HIS A 45 10.76 -10.52 9.05
N GLY A 46 9.43 -10.44 9.02
CA GLY A 46 8.56 -10.70 10.15
C GLY A 46 7.08 -10.59 9.76
N GLU A 47 6.22 -10.91 10.72
CA GLU A 47 4.76 -10.90 10.55
C GLU A 47 4.06 -10.46 11.85
N ILE A 48 2.79 -10.06 11.73
CA ILE A 48 1.93 -9.83 12.88
C ILE A 48 1.28 -11.17 13.23
N PRO A 49 1.40 -11.67 14.48
CA PRO A 49 0.73 -12.89 14.91
C PRO A 49 -0.79 -12.83 14.70
N THR A 50 -1.40 -13.98 14.36
CA THR A 50 -2.86 -14.13 14.12
C THR A 50 -3.65 -14.39 15.39
#